data_AF-W8CDB7-F1
#
_entry.id   AF-W8CDB7-F1
#
_cell.length_a   1.000
_cell.length_b   1.000
_cell.length_c   1.000
_cell.angle_alpha   90.00
_cell.angle_beta   90.00
_cell.angle_gamma   90.00
#
_symmetry.space_group_name_H-M   'P 1'
#
loop_
_entity.id
_entity.type
_entity.pdbx_description
1 polymer ?
#
loop_
_entity_poly.entity_id
_entity_poly.type
_entity_poly.pdbx_seq_one_letter_code
_entity_poly.pdbx_strand_id
1 'polypeptide(L)'
;MKKVLVTGGSGLVGNALHTVINESTSGDEWIFVGSADADLTDSNATKALFDRIKPTHVVHLAAMVGGLFHNMNNNLDFLRKNMQINDNVLQQSYEHDCAKVISCLSTCIFPDKTSYPIDETMVHNGPPHPSNYGYSYAKRLIDIQNRGYYEKSGCMFTSIIPCNIFGPHDNYKPEVSHVIPGMINRMYDLIHTVKDLPEEEKVFVVFGSGKPLRQFIYSIDLAKLIIWVLDNYESVEPLILSVDEEDEVSIFDAAMAVAKAFDFKVTKNYLNVLMNVNFLKIYFNYFREN
;
A
#
# COMPACT_ATOMS: atom_id res chain seq x y z
N MET A 1 -17.36 14.19 18.69
CA MET A 1 -15.91 13.98 18.65
C MET A 1 -15.65 12.50 18.49
N LYS A 2 -14.99 12.14 17.41
CA LYS A 2 -14.53 10.79 17.14
C LYS A 2 -13.24 10.56 17.91
N LYS A 3 -13.11 9.37 18.47
CA LYS A 3 -11.83 8.80 18.88
C LYS A 3 -11.41 7.77 17.84
N VAL A 4 -10.46 8.14 17.00
CA VAL A 4 -10.05 7.41 15.79
C VAL A 4 -8.75 6.66 16.06
N LEU A 5 -8.82 5.33 16.06
CA LEU A 5 -7.63 4.47 16.10
C LEU A 5 -7.11 4.23 14.68
N VAL A 6 -5.85 4.58 14.43
CA VAL A 6 -5.15 4.31 13.17
C VAL A 6 -4.14 3.20 13.39
N THR A 7 -4.45 1.98 12.96
CA THR A 7 -3.49 0.87 13.02
C THR A 7 -2.52 0.95 11.85
N GLY A 8 -1.23 0.67 12.08
CA GLY A 8 -0.20 0.88 11.05
C GLY A 8 0.13 2.35 10.85
N GLY A 9 -0.08 3.17 11.88
CA GLY A 9 0.11 4.62 11.87
C GLY A 9 1.54 5.08 11.62
N SER A 10 2.54 4.20 11.79
CA SER A 10 3.94 4.50 11.51
C SER A 10 4.36 4.26 10.04
N GLY A 11 3.48 3.72 9.19
CA GLY A 11 3.75 3.51 7.76
C GLY A 11 3.53 4.74 6.89
N LEU A 12 3.71 4.60 5.57
CA LEU A 12 3.51 5.66 4.57
C LEU A 12 2.18 6.41 4.74
N VAL A 13 1.07 5.67 4.71
CA VAL A 13 -0.29 6.26 4.76
C VAL A 13 -0.60 6.79 6.17
N GLY A 14 -0.09 6.14 7.21
CA GLY A 14 -0.25 6.58 8.59
C GLY A 14 0.43 7.93 8.86
N ASN A 15 1.66 8.11 8.38
CA ASN A 15 2.36 9.41 8.46
C ASN A 15 1.66 10.47 7.62
N ALA A 16 1.15 10.12 6.44
CA ALA A 16 0.40 11.05 5.61
C ALA A 16 -0.88 11.56 6.30
N LEU A 17 -1.62 10.66 6.97
CA LEU A 17 -2.74 11.05 7.82
C LEU A 17 -2.27 11.98 8.95
N HIS A 18 -1.19 11.64 9.65
CA HIS A 18 -0.65 12.49 10.70
C HIS A 18 -0.34 13.92 10.21
N THR A 19 0.22 14.06 8.99
CA THR A 19 0.44 15.37 8.36
C THR A 19 -0.87 16.12 8.14
N VAL A 20 -1.86 15.49 7.51
CA VAL A 20 -3.15 16.14 7.18
C VAL A 20 -3.96 16.49 8.44
N ILE A 21 -3.94 15.63 9.47
CA ILE A 21 -4.69 15.86 10.71
C ILE A 21 -4.08 17.00 11.54
N ASN A 22 -2.77 17.17 11.54
CA ASN A 22 -2.13 18.30 12.24
C ASN A 22 -2.56 19.67 11.67
N GLU A 23 -3.04 19.70 10.43
CA GLU A 23 -3.59 20.89 9.77
C GLU A 23 -5.12 21.01 9.94
N SER A 24 -5.76 19.99 10.51
CA SER A 24 -7.22 19.90 10.67
C SER A 24 -7.73 20.64 11.92
N THR A 25 -8.99 21.03 11.88
CA THR A 25 -9.71 21.69 12.98
C THR A 25 -10.87 20.86 13.55
N SER A 26 -10.98 19.58 13.14
CA SER A 26 -12.12 18.69 13.43
C SER A 26 -12.37 18.40 14.93
N GLY A 27 -11.39 18.65 15.81
CA GLY A 27 -11.46 18.38 17.25
C GLY A 27 -11.50 16.88 17.60
N ASP A 28 -11.40 16.00 16.61
CA ASP A 28 -11.34 14.55 16.79
C ASP A 28 -10.00 14.12 17.41
N GLU A 29 -10.02 13.08 18.23
CA GLU A 29 -8.83 12.50 18.85
C GLU A 29 -8.30 11.37 17.95
N TRP A 30 -7.11 11.54 17.39
CA TRP A 30 -6.46 10.55 16.53
C TRP A 30 -5.32 9.85 17.26
N ILE A 31 -5.39 8.51 17.35
CA ILE A 31 -4.36 7.67 17.99
C ILE A 31 -3.70 6.79 16.93
N PHE A 32 -2.44 7.06 16.65
CA PHE A 32 -1.64 6.33 15.68
C PHE A 32 -0.82 5.25 16.39
N VAL A 33 -0.95 3.99 15.95
CA VAL A 33 -0.25 2.87 16.57
C VAL A 33 0.56 2.07 15.56
N GLY A 34 1.72 1.60 15.98
CA GLY A 34 2.59 0.68 15.24
C GLY A 34 2.79 -0.65 15.96
N SER A 35 3.68 -1.48 15.43
CA SER A 35 4.00 -2.80 16.01
C SER A 35 4.65 -2.72 17.39
N ALA A 36 5.20 -1.56 17.77
CA ALA A 36 5.74 -1.32 19.11
C ALA A 36 4.63 -1.16 20.17
N ASP A 37 3.41 -0.80 19.75
CA ASP A 37 2.27 -0.60 20.64
C ASP A 37 1.47 -1.89 20.89
N ALA A 38 1.34 -2.74 19.87
CA ALA A 38 0.74 -4.07 19.92
C ALA A 38 1.10 -4.89 18.66
N ASP A 39 1.36 -6.20 18.84
CA ASP A 39 1.40 -7.15 17.73
C ASP A 39 -0.03 -7.54 17.35
N LEU A 40 -0.50 -7.05 16.21
CA LEU A 40 -1.86 -7.29 15.75
C LEU A 40 -2.10 -8.72 15.23
N THR A 41 -1.05 -9.54 15.10
CA THR A 41 -1.23 -10.99 14.84
C THR A 41 -1.66 -11.76 16.10
N ASP A 42 -1.45 -11.19 17.28
CA ASP A 42 -1.89 -11.73 18.56
C ASP A 42 -3.25 -11.13 18.97
N SER A 43 -4.23 -12.00 19.19
CA SER A 43 -5.60 -11.58 19.53
C SER A 43 -5.70 -10.94 20.92
N ASN A 44 -4.91 -11.41 21.90
CA ASN A 44 -4.89 -10.83 23.25
C ASN A 44 -4.23 -9.45 23.25
N ALA A 45 -3.13 -9.29 22.49
CA ALA A 45 -2.47 -8.00 22.33
C ALA A 45 -3.39 -6.99 21.63
N THR A 46 -4.09 -7.42 20.58
CA THR A 46 -5.09 -6.59 19.88
C THR A 46 -6.23 -6.21 20.81
N LYS A 47 -6.78 -7.17 21.57
CA LYS A 47 -7.82 -6.89 22.56
C LYS A 47 -7.35 -5.88 23.62
N ALA A 48 -6.16 -6.07 24.18
CA ALA A 48 -5.61 -5.17 25.19
C ALA A 48 -5.42 -3.74 24.65
N LEU A 49 -5.06 -3.60 23.37
CA LEU A 49 -4.98 -2.31 22.69
C LEU A 49 -6.36 -1.63 22.63
N PHE A 50 -7.39 -2.35 22.21
CA PHE A 50 -8.75 -1.83 22.12
C PHE A 50 -9.35 -1.52 23.51
N ASP A 51 -9.15 -2.39 24.50
CA ASP A 51 -9.59 -2.17 25.89
C ASP A 51 -9.00 -0.88 26.48
N ARG A 52 -7.74 -0.57 26.12
CA ARG A 52 -7.01 0.64 26.56
C ARG A 52 -7.51 1.89 25.85
N ILE A 53 -7.63 1.84 24.53
CA ILE A 53 -7.93 3.05 23.71
C ILE A 53 -9.42 3.36 23.72
N LYS A 54 -10.27 2.32 23.66
CA LYS A 54 -11.73 2.39 23.49
C LYS A 54 -12.11 3.27 22.30
N PRO A 55 -11.65 2.92 21.08
CA PRO A 55 -11.93 3.73 19.91
C PRO A 55 -13.41 3.72 19.56
N THR A 56 -13.86 4.81 18.94
CA THR A 56 -15.20 4.89 18.34
C THR A 56 -15.15 4.63 16.84
N HIS A 57 -14.00 4.86 16.21
CA HIS A 57 -13.76 4.71 14.79
C HIS A 57 -12.37 4.09 14.59
N VAL A 58 -12.20 3.32 13.51
CA VAL A 58 -10.91 2.71 13.18
C VAL A 58 -10.56 2.97 11.72
N VAL A 59 -9.33 3.42 11.48
CA VAL A 59 -8.69 3.42 10.16
C VAL A 59 -7.63 2.32 10.18
N HIS A 60 -7.93 1.19 9.54
CA HIS A 60 -7.12 -0.02 9.58
C HIS A 60 -6.14 -0.06 8.38
N LEU A 61 -4.91 0.41 8.61
CA LEU A 61 -3.82 0.44 7.62
C LEU A 61 -2.76 -0.64 7.85
N ALA A 62 -2.76 -1.26 9.04
CA ALA A 62 -1.78 -2.29 9.38
C ALA A 62 -1.90 -3.51 8.48
N ALA A 63 -0.78 -3.95 7.93
CA ALA A 63 -0.69 -5.15 7.11
C ALA A 63 0.76 -5.63 7.05
N MET A 64 0.96 -6.92 6.77
CA MET A 64 2.23 -7.37 6.20
C MET A 64 2.24 -6.96 4.73
N VAL A 65 3.11 -6.00 4.38
CA VAL A 65 3.24 -5.42 3.04
C VAL A 65 4.64 -5.66 2.47
N GLY A 66 4.75 -5.62 1.15
CA GLY A 66 6.04 -5.65 0.47
C GLY A 66 5.91 -5.54 -1.05
N GLY A 67 7.04 -5.39 -1.72
CA GLY A 67 7.13 -5.41 -3.19
C GLY A 67 6.81 -6.77 -3.81
N LEU A 68 6.79 -6.82 -5.14
CA LEU A 68 6.42 -7.99 -5.93
C LEU A 68 7.21 -9.26 -5.54
N PHE A 69 8.54 -9.15 -5.48
CA PHE A 69 9.41 -10.29 -5.16
C PHE A 69 9.21 -10.81 -3.73
N HIS A 70 9.00 -9.92 -2.77
CA HIS A 70 8.74 -10.32 -1.38
C HIS A 70 7.43 -11.11 -1.26
N ASN A 71 6.38 -10.66 -1.95
CA ASN A 71 5.10 -11.39 -2.01
C ASN A 71 5.26 -12.78 -2.64
N MET A 72 5.92 -12.86 -3.79
CA MET A 72 6.11 -14.12 -4.51
C MET A 72 6.75 -15.20 -3.65
N ASN A 73 7.77 -14.83 -2.88
CA ASN A 73 8.54 -15.77 -2.05
C ASN A 73 7.84 -16.14 -0.74
N ASN A 74 6.81 -15.41 -0.29
CA ASN A 74 6.24 -15.54 1.04
C ASN A 74 4.70 -15.60 1.05
N ASN A 75 4.06 -16.09 -0.02
CA ASN A 75 2.60 -16.07 -0.19
C ASN A 75 1.82 -16.64 1.02
N LEU A 76 2.30 -17.74 1.62
CA LEU A 76 1.65 -18.31 2.80
C LEU A 76 1.69 -17.38 4.01
N ASP A 77 2.84 -16.75 4.27
CA ASP A 77 2.99 -15.81 5.39
C ASP A 77 2.14 -14.56 5.19
N PHE A 78 2.13 -14.04 3.96
CA PHE A 78 1.25 -12.93 3.57
C PHE A 78 -0.22 -13.27 3.80
N LEU A 79 -0.66 -14.48 3.46
CA LEU A 79 -2.03 -14.92 3.72
C LEU A 79 -2.30 -14.99 5.22
N ARG A 80 -1.50 -15.76 5.97
CA ARG A 80 -1.75 -16.06 7.38
C ARG A 80 -1.70 -14.81 8.25
N LYS A 81 -0.62 -14.02 8.13
CA LYS A 81 -0.43 -12.84 8.99
C LYS A 81 -1.49 -11.78 8.71
N ASN A 82 -1.79 -11.50 7.44
CA ASN A 82 -2.83 -10.52 7.13
C ASN A 82 -4.21 -11.02 7.57
N MET A 83 -4.54 -12.31 7.42
CA MET A 83 -5.79 -12.84 7.97
C MET A 83 -5.89 -12.63 9.49
N GLN A 84 -4.83 -12.94 10.24
CA GLN A 84 -4.81 -12.74 11.69
C GLN A 84 -4.97 -11.26 12.07
N ILE A 85 -4.21 -10.37 11.43
CA ILE A 85 -4.28 -8.92 11.66
C ILE A 85 -5.70 -8.41 11.38
N ASN A 86 -6.26 -8.76 10.22
CA ASN A 86 -7.57 -8.28 9.79
C ASN A 86 -8.68 -8.81 10.72
N ASP A 87 -8.70 -10.12 10.98
CA ASP A 87 -9.71 -10.76 11.83
C ASP A 87 -9.69 -10.18 13.26
N ASN A 88 -8.50 -10.07 13.86
CA ASN A 88 -8.34 -9.49 15.20
C ASN A 88 -8.84 -8.05 15.25
N VAL A 89 -8.47 -7.19 14.29
CA VAL A 89 -8.85 -5.77 14.31
C VAL A 89 -10.35 -5.60 14.05
N LEU A 90 -10.93 -6.29 13.08
CA LEU A 90 -12.36 -6.18 12.79
C LEU A 90 -13.20 -6.74 13.93
N GLN A 91 -12.83 -7.89 14.50
CA GLN A 91 -13.52 -8.46 15.64
C GLN A 91 -13.45 -7.56 16.87
N GLN A 92 -12.29 -6.99 17.19
CA GLN A 92 -12.17 -6.07 18.33
C GLN A 92 -12.90 -4.75 18.08
N SER A 93 -12.95 -4.27 16.84
CA SER A 93 -13.77 -3.09 16.49
C SER A 93 -15.25 -3.36 16.73
N TYR A 94 -15.73 -4.57 16.39
CA TYR A 94 -17.10 -4.98 16.64
C TYR A 94 -17.40 -5.12 18.13
N GLU A 95 -16.53 -5.78 18.91
CA GLU A 95 -16.72 -5.99 20.36
C GLU A 95 -16.69 -4.68 21.18
N HIS A 96 -16.11 -3.62 20.61
CA HIS A 96 -16.02 -2.29 21.23
C HIS A 96 -17.02 -1.28 20.67
N ASP A 97 -18.04 -1.75 19.94
CA ASP A 97 -19.10 -0.92 19.37
C ASP A 97 -18.55 0.24 18.52
N CYS A 98 -17.47 0.01 17.76
CA CYS A 98 -16.94 1.01 16.83
C CYS A 98 -18.01 1.36 15.80
N ALA A 99 -18.34 2.64 15.70
CA ALA A 99 -19.36 3.16 14.79
C ALA A 99 -18.98 2.94 13.32
N LYS A 100 -17.69 3.06 12.99
CA LYS A 100 -17.18 2.91 11.62
C LYS A 100 -15.76 2.37 11.58
N VAL A 101 -15.50 1.47 10.63
CA VAL A 101 -14.16 0.96 10.33
C VAL A 101 -13.87 1.16 8.86
N ILE A 102 -12.73 1.75 8.53
CA ILE A 102 -12.22 1.86 7.16
C ILE A 102 -10.97 1.00 7.06
N SER A 103 -11.07 -0.10 6.32
CA SER A 103 -9.92 -0.95 6.03
C SER A 103 -9.28 -0.61 4.69
N CYS A 104 -7.97 -0.75 4.60
CA CYS A 104 -7.23 -0.48 3.37
C CYS A 104 -6.98 -1.78 2.57
N LEU A 105 -7.58 -1.89 1.39
CA LEU A 105 -7.34 -2.96 0.42
C LEU A 105 -6.18 -2.60 -0.52
N SER A 106 -6.20 -3.12 -1.75
CA SER A 106 -5.20 -2.82 -2.77
C SER A 106 -5.74 -3.17 -4.15
N THR A 107 -5.36 -2.44 -5.19
CA THR A 107 -5.67 -2.80 -6.59
C THR A 107 -5.19 -4.20 -7.00
N CYS A 108 -4.19 -4.77 -6.32
CA CYS A 108 -3.72 -6.12 -6.62
C CYS A 108 -4.72 -7.22 -6.24
N ILE A 109 -5.82 -6.87 -5.55
CA ILE A 109 -6.88 -7.82 -5.22
C ILE A 109 -7.71 -8.16 -6.44
N PHE A 110 -7.74 -7.36 -7.51
CA PHE A 110 -8.62 -7.61 -8.64
C PHE A 110 -8.22 -8.87 -9.42
N PRO A 111 -9.16 -9.48 -10.18
CA PRO A 111 -8.86 -10.65 -10.98
C PRO A 111 -7.74 -10.40 -12.00
N ASP A 112 -6.87 -11.38 -12.20
CA ASP A 112 -5.80 -11.32 -13.20
C ASP A 112 -6.35 -11.21 -14.63
N LYS A 113 -7.39 -12.01 -14.90
CA LYS A 113 -8.11 -12.01 -16.18
C LYS A 113 -9.41 -11.24 -16.01
N THR A 114 -9.37 -9.95 -16.32
CA THR A 114 -10.50 -9.04 -16.14
C THR A 114 -10.70 -8.12 -17.36
N SER A 115 -11.85 -7.45 -17.43
CA SER A 115 -12.07 -6.31 -18.32
C SER A 115 -11.62 -5.00 -17.68
N TYR A 116 -11.33 -4.00 -18.52
CA TYR A 116 -10.98 -2.65 -18.10
C TYR A 116 -12.03 -1.65 -18.63
N PRO A 117 -12.31 -0.56 -17.88
CA PRO A 117 -11.77 -0.28 -16.55
C PRO A 117 -12.31 -1.22 -15.48
N ILE A 118 -11.57 -1.30 -14.37
CA ILE A 118 -11.95 -2.12 -13.23
C ILE A 118 -12.79 -1.26 -12.29
N ASP A 119 -13.94 -1.77 -11.87
CA ASP A 119 -14.78 -1.17 -10.84
C ASP A 119 -14.87 -2.04 -9.57
N GLU A 120 -15.46 -1.47 -8.53
CA GLU A 120 -15.62 -2.06 -7.20
C GLU A 120 -16.39 -3.39 -7.22
N THR A 121 -17.30 -3.59 -8.17
CA THR A 121 -18.11 -4.82 -8.26
C THR A 121 -17.30 -6.00 -8.76
N MET A 122 -16.10 -5.75 -9.31
CA MET A 122 -15.26 -6.77 -9.93
C MET A 122 -14.30 -7.48 -8.97
N VAL A 123 -14.22 -7.06 -7.69
CA VAL A 123 -13.25 -7.58 -6.71
C VAL A 123 -13.22 -9.10 -6.64
N HIS A 124 -14.39 -9.76 -6.74
CA HIS A 124 -14.53 -11.21 -6.60
C HIS A 124 -14.76 -11.97 -7.92
N ASN A 125 -14.67 -11.30 -9.07
CA ASN A 125 -15.01 -11.85 -10.39
C ASN A 125 -13.89 -12.71 -11.03
N GLY A 126 -13.24 -13.55 -10.22
CA GLY A 126 -12.16 -14.44 -10.65
C GLY A 126 -10.91 -14.36 -9.76
N PRO A 127 -9.93 -15.25 -9.95
CA PRO A 127 -8.74 -15.31 -9.10
C PRO A 127 -7.78 -14.11 -9.35
N PRO A 128 -7.08 -13.63 -8.30
CA PRO A 128 -6.04 -12.61 -8.45
C PRO A 128 -4.78 -13.21 -9.08
N HIS A 129 -3.82 -12.36 -9.45
CA HIS A 129 -2.56 -12.80 -10.05
C HIS A 129 -1.76 -13.71 -9.10
N PRO A 130 -1.13 -14.80 -9.59
CA PRO A 130 -0.47 -15.80 -8.74
C PRO A 130 0.78 -15.29 -8.01
N SER A 131 1.36 -14.15 -8.40
CA SER A 131 2.56 -13.62 -7.73
C SER A 131 2.33 -13.23 -6.27
N ASN A 132 1.11 -12.89 -5.89
CA ASN A 132 0.77 -12.29 -4.60
C ASN A 132 -0.63 -12.72 -4.14
N TYR A 133 -1.04 -13.93 -4.52
CA TYR A 133 -2.37 -14.45 -4.22
C TYR A 133 -2.65 -14.48 -2.72
N GLY A 134 -1.64 -14.76 -1.89
CA GLY A 134 -1.81 -14.82 -0.44
C GLY A 134 -2.23 -13.50 0.17
N TYR A 135 -1.51 -12.42 -0.19
CA TYR A 135 -1.89 -11.06 0.20
C TYR A 135 -3.24 -10.65 -0.39
N SER A 136 -3.46 -10.95 -1.68
CA SER A 136 -4.66 -10.55 -2.41
C SER A 136 -5.92 -11.17 -1.81
N TYR A 137 -5.92 -12.48 -1.53
CA TYR A 137 -7.06 -13.14 -0.89
C TYR A 137 -7.24 -12.67 0.56
N ALA A 138 -6.17 -12.47 1.33
CA ALA A 138 -6.30 -11.92 2.68
C ALA A 138 -6.98 -10.55 2.70
N LYS A 139 -6.68 -9.69 1.71
CA LYS A 139 -7.36 -8.40 1.54
C LYS A 139 -8.79 -8.54 1.03
N ARG A 140 -9.09 -9.45 0.09
CA ARG A 140 -10.47 -9.73 -0.33
C ARG A 140 -11.37 -10.19 0.82
N LEU A 141 -10.82 -10.95 1.77
CA LEU A 141 -11.58 -11.41 2.94
C LEU A 141 -11.97 -10.27 3.89
N ILE A 142 -11.35 -9.09 3.81
CA ILE A 142 -11.82 -7.91 4.53
C ILE A 142 -13.19 -7.48 3.99
N ASP A 143 -13.37 -7.39 2.67
CA ASP A 143 -14.65 -7.03 2.07
C ASP A 143 -15.77 -8.01 2.46
N ILE A 144 -15.46 -9.31 2.47
CA ILE A 144 -16.41 -10.34 2.91
C ILE A 144 -16.75 -10.18 4.40
N GLN A 145 -15.77 -9.90 5.26
CA GLN A 145 -16.02 -9.64 6.69
C GLN A 145 -16.87 -8.38 6.89
N ASN A 146 -16.57 -7.30 6.18
CA ASN A 146 -17.33 -6.04 6.22
C ASN A 146 -18.81 -6.30 5.92
N ARG A 147 -19.11 -7.00 4.82
CA ARG A 147 -20.47 -7.43 4.45
C ARG A 147 -21.10 -8.27 5.57
N GLY A 148 -20.38 -9.25 6.09
CA GLY A 148 -20.88 -10.14 7.15
C GLY A 148 -21.21 -9.42 8.45
N TYR A 149 -20.38 -8.47 8.90
CA TYR A 149 -20.68 -7.64 10.07
C TYR A 149 -21.89 -6.73 9.81
N TYR A 150 -21.99 -6.14 8.63
CA TYR A 150 -23.15 -5.31 8.30
C TYR A 150 -24.45 -6.11 8.24
N GLU A 151 -24.46 -7.26 7.57
CA GLU A 151 -25.64 -8.14 7.49
C GLU A 151 -26.09 -8.63 8.87
N LYS A 152 -25.14 -8.93 9.76
CA LYS A 152 -25.42 -9.45 11.10
C LYS A 152 -25.92 -8.39 12.07
N SER A 153 -25.34 -7.19 12.05
CA SER A 153 -25.51 -6.19 13.12
C SER A 153 -25.62 -4.75 12.64
N GLY A 154 -25.59 -4.49 11.34
CA GLY A 154 -25.64 -3.14 10.77
C GLY A 154 -24.36 -2.32 11.01
N CYS A 155 -23.25 -2.95 11.42
CA CYS A 155 -21.99 -2.26 11.66
C CYS A 155 -21.42 -1.67 10.36
N MET A 156 -21.07 -0.38 10.37
CA MET A 156 -20.55 0.32 9.19
C MET A 156 -19.06 0.04 9.00
N PHE A 157 -18.73 -1.19 8.63
CA PHE A 157 -17.37 -1.56 8.25
C PHE A 157 -17.27 -1.48 6.74
N THR A 158 -16.35 -0.68 6.25
CA THR A 158 -16.14 -0.42 4.84
C THR A 158 -14.66 -0.53 4.50
N SER A 159 -14.31 -0.36 3.22
CA SER A 159 -12.94 -0.39 2.80
C SER A 159 -12.66 0.49 1.59
N ILE A 160 -11.39 0.85 1.43
CA ILE A 160 -10.90 1.63 0.30
C ILE A 160 -9.93 0.79 -0.52
N ILE A 161 -9.89 1.02 -1.82
CA ILE A 161 -9.00 0.35 -2.75
C ILE A 161 -8.08 1.41 -3.38
N PRO A 162 -6.97 1.77 -2.72
CA PRO A 162 -6.00 2.68 -3.32
C PRO A 162 -5.23 2.01 -4.46
N CYS A 163 -4.86 2.81 -5.45
CA CYS A 163 -3.89 2.42 -6.48
C CYS A 163 -2.45 2.40 -5.93
N ASN A 164 -1.43 2.59 -6.78
CA ASN A 164 -0.03 2.56 -6.31
C ASN A 164 0.29 3.83 -5.50
N ILE A 165 0.41 3.68 -4.18
CA ILE A 165 0.67 4.79 -3.27
C ILE A 165 2.16 5.13 -3.29
N PHE A 166 2.50 6.42 -3.26
CA PHE A 166 3.88 6.88 -3.06
C PHE A 166 3.92 8.14 -2.19
N GLY A 167 5.05 8.37 -1.51
CA GLY A 167 5.29 9.61 -0.76
C GLY A 167 6.36 9.51 0.33
N PRO A 168 6.47 10.52 1.20
CA PRO A 168 7.37 10.50 2.35
C PRO A 168 7.07 9.32 3.30
N HIS A 169 8.09 8.80 3.98
CA HIS A 169 7.99 7.65 4.91
C HIS A 169 7.63 6.30 4.25
N ASP A 170 7.77 6.18 2.93
CA ASP A 170 7.70 4.91 2.22
C ASP A 170 8.90 3.99 2.53
N ASN A 171 8.82 2.73 2.11
CA ASN A 171 9.90 1.79 2.20
C ASN A 171 10.79 1.88 0.95
N TYR A 172 11.94 2.54 1.10
CA TYR A 172 12.94 2.75 0.05
C TYR A 172 13.96 1.61 -0.08
N LYS A 173 13.85 0.53 0.71
CA LYS A 173 14.82 -0.58 0.69
C LYS A 173 14.68 -1.40 -0.61
N PRO A 174 15.76 -1.69 -1.35
CA PRO A 174 15.71 -2.39 -2.64
C PRO A 174 14.94 -3.72 -2.63
N GLU A 175 15.01 -4.48 -1.55
CA GLU A 175 14.48 -5.85 -1.48
C GLU A 175 12.95 -5.90 -1.35
N VAL A 176 12.36 -4.81 -0.85
CA VAL A 176 10.97 -4.77 -0.39
C VAL A 176 10.19 -3.54 -0.87
N SER A 177 10.87 -2.57 -1.51
CA SER A 177 10.27 -1.34 -2.03
C SER A 177 9.26 -1.57 -3.14
N HIS A 178 8.30 -0.65 -3.25
CA HIS A 178 7.44 -0.52 -4.41
C HIS A 178 8.15 0.26 -5.54
N VAL A 179 7.47 0.38 -6.67
CA VAL A 179 8.06 0.82 -7.93
C VAL A 179 8.69 2.23 -7.85
N ILE A 180 7.95 3.23 -7.37
CA ILE A 180 8.46 4.62 -7.20
C ILE A 180 9.57 4.71 -6.14
N PRO A 181 9.38 4.27 -4.87
CA PRO A 181 10.44 4.37 -3.86
C PRO A 181 11.71 3.60 -4.25
N GLY A 182 11.56 2.44 -4.93
CA GLY A 182 12.70 1.70 -5.47
C GLY A 182 13.40 2.41 -6.63
N MET A 183 12.70 3.18 -7.45
CA MET A 183 13.32 4.05 -8.45
C MET A 183 14.06 5.22 -7.82
N ILE A 184 13.46 5.88 -6.81
CA ILE A 184 14.07 6.99 -6.07
C ILE A 184 15.37 6.54 -5.40
N ASN A 185 15.36 5.40 -4.71
CA ASN A 185 16.56 4.87 -4.05
C ASN A 185 17.68 4.56 -5.05
N ARG A 186 17.38 3.87 -6.16
CA ARG A 186 18.39 3.56 -7.19
C ARG A 186 18.95 4.82 -7.86
N MET A 187 18.12 5.85 -8.07
CA MET A 187 18.58 7.14 -8.59
C MET A 187 19.50 7.83 -7.59
N TYR A 188 19.12 7.86 -6.32
CA TYR A 188 19.94 8.43 -5.25
C TYR A 188 21.31 7.74 -5.17
N ASP A 189 21.34 6.41 -5.20
CA ASP A 189 22.59 5.63 -5.15
C ASP A 189 23.46 5.85 -6.39
N LEU A 190 22.86 5.93 -7.59
CA LEU A 190 23.57 6.25 -8.82
C LEU A 190 24.27 7.63 -8.73
N ILE A 191 23.59 8.62 -8.16
CA ILE A 191 24.14 9.99 -8.04
C ILE A 191 25.24 10.04 -6.96
N HIS A 192 25.02 9.46 -5.79
CA HIS A 192 25.85 9.72 -4.61
C HIS A 192 26.90 8.64 -4.31
N THR A 193 26.64 7.39 -4.70
CA THR A 193 27.48 6.24 -4.33
C THR A 193 28.38 5.79 -5.48
N VAL A 194 27.92 5.92 -6.72
CA VAL A 194 28.74 5.65 -7.92
C VAL A 194 29.60 6.89 -8.23
N LYS A 195 30.71 7.07 -7.49
CA LYS A 195 31.59 8.25 -7.60
C LYS A 195 32.61 8.16 -8.74
N ASP A 196 32.93 6.95 -9.18
CA ASP A 196 34.03 6.70 -10.12
C ASP A 196 33.64 6.87 -11.59
N LEU A 197 32.36 7.13 -11.87
CA LEU A 197 31.87 7.43 -13.21
C LEU A 197 31.56 8.92 -13.35
N PRO A 198 32.03 9.57 -14.43
CA PRO A 198 31.55 10.90 -14.83
C PRO A 198 30.03 10.93 -14.92
N GLU A 199 29.41 12.08 -14.66
CA GLU A 199 27.95 12.23 -14.65
C GLU A 199 27.32 11.82 -15.99
N GLU A 200 28.00 12.13 -17.09
CA GLU A 200 27.66 11.76 -18.47
C GLU A 200 27.74 10.25 -18.78
N GLU A 201 28.39 9.46 -17.93
CA GLU A 201 28.53 8.01 -18.08
C GLU A 201 27.55 7.23 -17.17
N LYS A 202 26.86 7.91 -16.25
CA LYS A 202 25.90 7.27 -15.35
C LYS A 202 24.65 6.84 -16.13
N VAL A 203 24.24 5.58 -15.94
CA VAL A 203 23.09 4.96 -16.62
C VAL A 203 22.02 4.62 -15.59
N PHE A 204 20.85 5.24 -15.69
CA PHE A 204 19.69 4.84 -14.88
C PHE A 204 18.91 3.72 -15.57
N VAL A 205 19.03 2.50 -15.03
CA VAL A 205 18.38 1.32 -15.60
C VAL A 205 16.93 1.23 -15.12
N VAL A 206 15.98 1.08 -16.04
CA VAL A 206 14.58 0.78 -15.72
C VAL A 206 14.34 -0.71 -15.91
N PHE A 207 13.80 -1.36 -14.88
CA PHE A 207 13.55 -2.80 -14.93
C PHE A 207 12.29 -3.12 -15.73
N GLY A 208 12.41 -4.09 -16.66
CA GLY A 208 11.33 -4.47 -17.56
C GLY A 208 11.22 -3.58 -18.79
N SER A 209 10.07 -3.66 -19.50
CA SER A 209 9.87 -2.98 -20.79
C SER A 209 9.56 -1.48 -20.68
N GLY A 210 9.29 -0.95 -19.48
CA GLY A 210 8.86 0.44 -19.26
C GLY A 210 7.42 0.75 -19.75
N LYS A 211 6.86 -0.09 -20.63
CA LYS A 211 5.54 0.08 -21.25
C LYS A 211 4.31 -0.10 -20.34
N PRO A 212 4.33 -0.91 -19.27
CA PRO A 212 3.12 -1.09 -18.46
C PRO A 212 2.63 0.24 -17.89
N LEU A 213 1.33 0.51 -18.03
CA LEU A 213 0.66 1.67 -17.46
C LEU A 213 0.24 1.41 -16.02
N ARG A 214 0.34 2.42 -15.17
CA ARG A 214 -0.03 2.36 -13.74
C ARG A 214 -0.63 3.68 -13.31
N GLN A 215 -1.66 3.60 -12.48
CA GLN A 215 -2.16 4.72 -11.69
C GLN A 215 -1.35 4.85 -10.40
N PHE A 216 -0.97 6.08 -10.06
CA PHE A 216 -0.27 6.41 -8.81
C PHE A 216 -1.03 7.47 -8.04
N ILE A 217 -1.13 7.31 -6.72
CA ILE A 217 -1.76 8.29 -5.83
C ILE A 217 -0.75 8.76 -4.79
N TYR A 218 -0.68 10.07 -4.61
CA TYR A 218 0.18 10.65 -3.59
C TYR A 218 -0.39 10.39 -2.19
N SER A 219 0.46 10.00 -1.25
CA SER A 219 0.02 9.55 0.09
C SER A 219 -0.77 10.61 0.85
N ILE A 220 -0.44 11.89 0.68
CA ILE A 220 -1.16 13.02 1.29
C ILE A 220 -2.57 13.17 0.72
N ASP A 221 -2.77 12.93 -0.58
CA ASP A 221 -4.09 13.02 -1.19
C ASP A 221 -4.94 11.81 -0.81
N LEU A 222 -4.34 10.62 -0.75
CA LEU A 222 -5.01 9.45 -0.17
C LEU A 222 -5.44 9.71 1.28
N ALA A 223 -4.60 10.34 2.10
CA ALA A 223 -4.95 10.69 3.48
C ALA A 223 -6.17 11.65 3.56
N LYS A 224 -6.23 12.68 2.70
CA LYS A 224 -7.41 13.55 2.59
C LYS A 224 -8.67 12.76 2.20
N LEU A 225 -8.56 11.84 1.24
CA LEU A 225 -9.67 10.99 0.82
C LEU A 225 -10.12 10.04 1.93
N ILE A 226 -9.20 9.46 2.73
CA ILE A 226 -9.53 8.63 3.89
C ILE A 226 -10.39 9.41 4.90
N ILE A 227 -10.02 10.65 5.19
CA ILE A 227 -10.80 11.53 6.09
C ILE A 227 -12.17 11.80 5.50
N TRP A 228 -12.25 12.08 4.20
CA TRP A 228 -13.53 12.26 3.53
C TRP A 228 -14.41 11.00 3.60
N VAL A 229 -13.84 9.81 3.40
CA VAL A 229 -14.54 8.52 3.54
C VAL A 229 -15.03 8.33 4.98
N LEU A 230 -14.22 8.68 5.98
CA LEU A 230 -14.59 8.62 7.39
C LEU A 230 -15.84 9.46 7.67
N ASP A 231 -15.90 10.65 7.07
CA ASP A 231 -16.94 11.63 7.38
C ASP A 231 -18.21 11.51 6.52
N ASN A 232 -18.11 10.96 5.30
CA ASN A 232 -19.19 11.09 4.30
C ASN A 232 -19.61 9.78 3.63
N TYR A 233 -18.76 8.76 3.61
CA TYR A 233 -19.04 7.54 2.84
C TYR A 233 -19.80 6.51 3.66
N GLU A 234 -21.10 6.40 3.48
CA GLU A 234 -22.01 5.54 4.25
C GLU A 234 -22.43 4.29 3.46
N SER A 235 -21.44 3.54 2.97
CA SER A 235 -21.64 2.28 2.27
C SER A 235 -20.62 1.23 2.72
N VAL A 236 -21.07 -0.01 2.80
CA VAL A 236 -20.25 -1.19 3.10
C VAL A 236 -19.39 -1.60 1.90
N GLU A 237 -19.89 -1.30 0.69
CA GLU A 237 -19.18 -1.57 -0.55
C GLU A 237 -17.84 -0.82 -0.56
N PRO A 238 -16.76 -1.46 -1.05
CA PRO A 238 -15.47 -0.80 -1.11
C PRO A 238 -15.54 0.42 -2.03
N LEU A 239 -14.57 1.33 -1.94
CA LEU A 239 -14.44 2.48 -2.82
C LEU A 239 -13.02 2.58 -3.40
N ILE A 240 -12.89 2.63 -4.74
CA ILE A 240 -11.61 2.86 -5.38
C ILE A 240 -11.16 4.31 -5.14
N LEU A 241 -9.94 4.46 -4.61
CA LEU A 241 -9.30 5.77 -4.43
C LEU A 241 -8.10 5.85 -5.37
N SER A 242 -8.35 6.36 -6.57
CA SER A 242 -7.37 6.46 -7.65
C SER A 242 -7.48 7.80 -8.36
N VAL A 243 -6.49 8.09 -9.20
CA VAL A 243 -6.58 9.13 -10.23
C VAL A 243 -7.50 8.66 -11.36
N ASP A 244 -7.83 9.56 -12.28
CA ASP A 244 -8.63 9.21 -13.44
C ASP A 244 -7.86 8.25 -14.37
N GLU A 245 -8.57 7.50 -15.22
CA GLU A 245 -7.94 6.57 -16.17
C GLU A 245 -7.01 7.28 -17.17
N GLU A 246 -7.34 8.53 -17.52
CA GLU A 246 -6.53 9.34 -18.41
C GLU A 246 -5.19 9.79 -17.79
N ASP A 247 -5.08 9.72 -16.46
CA ASP A 247 -3.86 10.03 -15.70
C ASP A 247 -2.96 8.80 -15.47
N GLU A 248 -3.25 7.67 -16.11
CA GLU A 248 -2.34 6.53 -16.14
C GLU A 248 -0.99 6.91 -16.77
N VAL A 249 0.10 6.56 -16.08
CA VAL A 249 1.46 6.80 -16.58
C VAL A 249 2.20 5.50 -16.79
N SER A 250 3.07 5.46 -17.80
CA SER A 250 3.94 4.30 -18.01
C SER A 250 5.03 4.24 -16.94
N ILE A 251 5.58 3.05 -16.68
CA ILE A 251 6.76 2.91 -15.83
C ILE A 251 7.93 3.75 -16.35
N PHE A 252 8.04 3.90 -17.68
CA PHE A 252 9.02 4.79 -18.29
C PHE A 252 8.79 6.25 -17.92
N ASP A 253 7.56 6.75 -18.01
CA ASP A 253 7.24 8.14 -17.66
C ASP A 253 7.44 8.40 -16.16
N ALA A 254 7.09 7.44 -15.31
CA ALA A 254 7.40 7.49 -13.88
C ALA A 254 8.92 7.57 -13.63
N ALA A 255 9.73 6.78 -14.35
CA ALA A 255 11.18 6.85 -14.27
C ALA A 255 11.74 8.21 -14.74
N MET A 256 11.17 8.78 -15.80
CA MET A 256 11.52 10.12 -16.30
C MET A 256 11.18 11.20 -15.28
N ALA A 257 10.03 11.08 -14.59
CA ALA A 257 9.64 12.01 -13.53
C ALA A 257 10.62 11.95 -12.36
N VAL A 258 11.05 10.75 -11.94
CA VAL A 258 12.10 10.57 -10.92
C VAL A 258 13.41 11.20 -11.38
N ALA A 259 13.88 10.91 -12.60
CA ALA A 259 15.12 11.50 -13.12
C ALA A 259 15.07 13.03 -13.14
N LYS A 260 13.96 13.60 -13.59
CA LYS A 260 13.74 15.06 -13.58
C LYS A 260 13.76 15.63 -12.16
N ALA A 261 13.18 14.95 -11.17
CA ALA A 261 13.17 15.40 -9.78
C ALA A 261 14.57 15.42 -9.13
N PHE A 262 15.51 14.63 -9.67
CA PHE A 262 16.91 14.60 -9.26
C PHE A 262 17.82 15.45 -10.16
N ASP A 263 17.26 16.23 -11.09
CA ASP A 263 18.00 16.95 -12.14
C ASP A 263 18.96 16.05 -12.95
N PHE A 264 18.65 14.75 -13.05
CA PHE A 264 19.47 13.77 -13.74
C PHE A 264 19.26 13.84 -15.25
N LYS A 265 20.33 14.07 -16.01
CA LYS A 265 20.27 14.18 -17.48
C LYS A 265 20.03 12.82 -18.14
N VAL A 266 18.82 12.63 -18.67
CA VAL A 266 18.49 11.45 -19.47
C VAL A 266 18.88 11.65 -20.93
N THR A 267 19.90 10.96 -21.40
CA THR A 267 20.25 10.86 -22.83
C THR A 267 19.62 9.59 -23.43
N LYS A 268 19.18 9.65 -24.70
CA LYS A 268 18.42 8.58 -25.40
C LYS A 268 19.05 7.18 -25.37
N ASN A 269 20.34 7.06 -25.09
CA ASN A 269 21.07 5.80 -24.97
C ASN A 269 21.12 5.19 -23.54
N TYR A 270 20.58 5.86 -22.53
CA TYR A 270 20.89 5.58 -21.11
C TYR A 270 19.69 5.08 -20.28
N LEU A 271 18.52 4.93 -20.91
CA LEU A 271 17.42 4.14 -20.35
C LEU A 271 17.46 2.76 -21.00
N ASN A 272 18.28 1.86 -20.45
CA ASN A 272 18.25 0.46 -20.86
C ASN A 272 17.01 -0.20 -20.24
N VAL A 273 16.01 -0.36 -21.09
CA VAL A 273 14.82 -1.17 -20.87
C VAL A 273 15.24 -2.63 -21.00
N LEU A 274 15.53 -3.29 -19.89
CA LEU A 274 15.92 -4.70 -19.91
C LEU A 274 14.68 -5.58 -20.16
N MET A 275 14.59 -6.16 -21.36
CA MET A 275 13.70 -7.30 -21.60
C MET A 275 14.33 -8.56 -20.97
N ASN A 276 13.67 -9.12 -19.94
CA ASN A 276 13.97 -10.32 -19.12
C ASN A 276 14.78 -11.44 -19.83
N VAL A 277 15.64 -12.28 -19.24
CA VAL A 277 15.44 -13.21 -18.08
C VAL A 277 16.76 -13.52 -17.29
N ASN A 278 17.95 -13.22 -17.82
CA ASN A 278 19.22 -13.75 -17.27
C ASN A 278 19.81 -12.99 -16.07
N PHE A 279 19.36 -11.76 -15.78
CA PHE A 279 19.99 -10.93 -14.74
C PHE A 279 19.63 -11.34 -13.31
N LEU A 280 18.51 -12.06 -13.10
CA LEU A 280 18.16 -12.64 -11.80
C LEU A 280 19.26 -13.58 -11.28
N LYS A 281 19.95 -14.33 -12.16
CA LYS A 281 21.09 -15.18 -11.75
C LYS A 281 22.32 -14.37 -11.34
N ILE A 282 22.55 -13.20 -11.94
CA ILE A 282 23.72 -12.36 -11.65
C ILE A 282 23.50 -11.59 -10.33
N TYR A 283 22.29 -11.04 -10.13
CA TYR A 283 21.94 -10.33 -8.89
C TYR A 283 21.94 -11.25 -7.67
N PHE A 284 21.46 -12.51 -7.79
CA PHE A 284 21.56 -13.48 -6.70
C PHE A 284 22.99 -13.94 -6.40
N ASN A 285 23.90 -13.94 -7.38
CA ASN A 285 25.30 -14.31 -7.16
C ASN A 285 26.11 -13.16 -6.53
N TYR A 286 25.78 -11.90 -6.82
CA TYR A 286 26.48 -10.74 -6.24
C TYR A 286 26.26 -10.60 -4.72
N PHE A 287 25.12 -11.06 -4.19
CA PHE A 287 24.80 -11.07 -2.76
C PHE A 287 25.16 -12.38 -2.03
N ARG A 288 25.69 -13.39 -2.74
CA ARG A 288 26.19 -14.62 -2.10
C ARG A 288 27.67 -14.57 -1.73
N GLU A 289 28.39 -13.55 -2.18
CA GLU A 289 29.83 -13.40 -1.94
C GLU A 289 30.21 -12.14 -1.14
N ASN A 290 29.26 -11.49 -0.45
CA ASN A 290 29.54 -10.48 0.57
C ASN A 290 28.73 -10.72 1.84
#